data_AF-A0A2V9GBS9-F1
#
_entry.id   AF-A0A2V9GBS9-F1
#
_cell.length_a   1.000
_cell.length_b   1.000
_cell.length_c   1.000
_cell.angle_alpha   90.00
_cell.angle_beta   90.00
_cell.angle_gamma   90.00
#
_symmetry.space_group_name_H-M   'P 1'
#
loop_
_entity.id
_entity.type
_entity.pdbx_description
1 polymer ?
#
loop_
_entity_poly.entity_id
_entity_poly.type
_entity_poly.pdbx_seq_one_letter_code
_entity_poly.pdbx_strand_id
1 'polypeptide(L)'
;MRLPLGLAIVALSFFWTALSTPPATCQEPGLGNPQAQPPPPRPARNSGMATGGAHAPIRDSKSRPITAGGFVDGAPVVFIDITKEAGLDKFHHRSGGSEKSTIIDAPGSGVALLDYDNDGWLDIYLLNGSTVPSIKGQERPPRAMLFHNYHDGTFTDVTDKAGVANERWKAGVANERWGFGVAVADYDNDGWPDIYVANYGKNRLYHNNHDGTFTDVAEKAGVTLGGWSTGPTWG
;
A
#
# COMPACT_ATOMS: atom_id res chain seq x y z
N MET A 1 69.41 -1.31 23.34
CA MET A 1 69.12 0.02 23.90
C MET A 1 67.61 0.25 23.82
N ARG A 2 66.97 0.51 24.97
CA ARG A 2 65.53 0.82 25.19
C ARG A 2 64.44 -0.19 24.76
N LEU A 3 63.60 -0.49 25.76
CA LEU A 3 62.29 -1.15 25.74
C LEU A 3 61.18 -0.07 25.51
N PRO A 4 59.91 -0.25 25.93
CA PRO A 4 58.82 -0.80 25.12
C PRO A 4 57.61 0.18 25.11
N LEU A 5 56.42 -0.29 24.71
CA LEU A 5 55.15 0.19 25.29
C LEU A 5 54.02 -0.80 24.99
N GLY A 6 53.22 -1.09 26.01
CA GLY A 6 51.92 -1.73 25.89
C GLY A 6 51.06 -1.32 27.08
N LEU A 7 49.73 -1.39 26.95
CA LEU A 7 48.81 -1.47 28.09
C LEU A 7 47.44 -1.98 27.63
N ALA A 8 46.74 -2.70 28.52
CA ALA A 8 45.35 -3.13 28.36
C ALA A 8 44.58 -2.88 29.66
N ILE A 9 43.39 -2.25 29.56
CA ILE A 9 42.34 -2.09 30.59
C ILE A 9 41.00 -2.00 29.80
N VAL A 10 39.89 -2.74 29.98
CA VAL A 10 39.33 -3.69 30.98
C VAL A 10 38.31 -3.07 31.97
N ALA A 11 37.09 -3.66 31.98
CA ALA A 11 35.97 -3.45 32.93
C ALA A 11 35.17 -2.12 32.79
N LEU A 12 33.90 -2.00 33.24
CA LEU A 12 33.10 -2.83 34.18
C LEU A 12 31.64 -3.05 33.72
N SER A 13 31.02 -4.11 34.23
CA SER A 13 29.57 -4.36 34.19
C SER A 13 28.88 -3.84 35.46
N PHE A 14 27.56 -3.63 35.43
CA PHE A 14 26.74 -3.61 36.64
C PHE A 14 25.42 -4.38 36.45
N PHE A 15 25.13 -5.25 37.43
CA PHE A 15 23.86 -5.96 37.63
C PHE A 15 23.12 -5.33 38.82
N TRP A 16 21.79 -5.35 38.81
CA TRP A 16 21.03 -5.49 40.06
C TRP A 16 19.72 -6.25 39.80
N THR A 17 19.51 -7.32 40.56
CA THR A 17 18.26 -8.10 40.60
C THR A 17 17.46 -7.77 41.86
N ALA A 18 16.15 -7.55 41.73
CA ALA A 18 15.23 -7.53 42.85
C ALA A 18 13.93 -8.22 42.47
N LEU A 19 13.67 -9.40 43.05
CA LEU A 19 12.31 -9.93 43.17
C LEU A 19 11.68 -9.33 44.43
N SER A 20 10.41 -8.95 44.35
CA SER A 20 9.50 -8.98 45.48
C SER A 20 8.10 -9.38 45.01
N THR A 21 7.47 -10.27 45.78
CA THR A 21 6.16 -10.87 45.49
C THR A 21 5.02 -9.95 45.96
N PRO A 22 3.81 -10.05 45.35
CA PRO A 22 2.67 -9.23 45.76
C PRO A 22 2.10 -9.67 47.13
N PRO A 23 1.55 -8.73 47.93
CA PRO A 23 0.81 -9.06 49.14
C PRO A 23 -0.59 -9.62 48.81
N ALA A 24 -1.18 -10.28 49.80
CA ALA A 24 -2.31 -11.19 49.63
C ALA A 24 -3.68 -10.53 49.41
N THR A 25 -4.60 -11.35 48.90
CA THR A 25 -6.05 -11.13 48.83
C THR A 25 -6.68 -10.84 50.21
N CYS A 26 -7.48 -9.78 50.30
CA CYS A 26 -8.57 -9.69 51.28
C CYS A 26 -9.89 -10.05 50.60
N GLN A 27 -10.58 -11.08 51.10
CA GLN A 27 -11.97 -11.35 50.76
C GLN A 27 -12.88 -10.65 51.78
N GLU A 28 -13.82 -9.84 51.30
CA GLU A 28 -14.97 -9.41 52.10
C GLU A 28 -16.15 -10.40 51.97
N PRO A 29 -17.03 -10.49 52.98
CA PRO A 29 -18.09 -11.50 53.04
C PRO A 29 -19.21 -11.26 52.02
N GLY A 30 -19.80 -12.35 51.54
CA GLY A 30 -20.75 -12.33 50.44
C GLY A 30 -22.07 -11.63 50.74
N LEU A 31 -22.49 -10.77 49.80
CA LEU A 31 -23.87 -10.32 49.63
C LEU A 31 -24.44 -10.92 48.33
N GLY A 32 -25.73 -11.27 48.35
CA GLY A 32 -26.36 -12.10 47.34
C GLY A 32 -26.38 -11.50 45.93
N ASN A 33 -26.38 -12.39 44.93
CA ASN A 33 -26.38 -12.07 43.50
C ASN A 33 -27.82 -11.97 42.94
N PRO A 34 -28.36 -10.77 42.63
CA PRO A 34 -29.46 -10.64 41.68
C PRO A 34 -28.90 -10.70 40.24
N GLN A 35 -29.41 -11.64 39.43
CA GLN A 35 -28.98 -11.81 38.04
C GLN A 35 -29.14 -10.51 37.22
N ALA A 36 -28.03 -9.85 36.89
CA ALA A 36 -28.04 -8.70 36.00
C ALA A 36 -28.12 -9.17 34.54
N GLN A 37 -29.20 -8.78 33.83
CA GLN A 37 -29.28 -8.98 32.38
C GLN A 37 -28.30 -8.04 31.66
N PRO A 38 -27.64 -8.48 30.57
CA PRO A 38 -26.81 -7.60 29.76
C PRO A 38 -27.68 -6.50 29.09
N PRO A 39 -27.18 -5.27 28.95
CA PRO A 39 -27.92 -4.20 28.29
C PRO A 39 -28.09 -4.50 26.79
N PRO A 40 -29.18 -4.02 26.16
CA PRO A 40 -29.41 -4.23 24.73
C PRO A 40 -28.30 -3.59 23.87
N PRO A 41 -27.97 -4.18 22.71
CA PRO A 41 -26.94 -3.64 21.82
C PRO A 41 -27.34 -2.25 21.31
N ARG A 42 -26.42 -1.29 21.41
CA ARG A 42 -26.61 0.04 20.83
C ARG A 42 -26.54 -0.05 19.30
N PRO A 43 -27.38 0.68 18.55
CA PRO A 43 -27.27 0.73 17.10
C PRO A 43 -25.89 1.26 16.69
N ALA A 44 -25.26 0.60 15.72
CA ALA A 44 -23.95 1.00 15.22
C ALA A 44 -24.00 2.42 14.65
N ARG A 45 -23.11 3.30 15.11
CA ARG A 45 -22.89 4.60 14.46
C ARG A 45 -22.14 4.34 13.16
N ASN A 46 -22.80 4.55 12.03
CA ASN A 46 -22.17 4.54 10.72
C ASN A 46 -21.12 5.66 10.67
N SER A 47 -19.83 5.32 10.74
CA SER A 47 -18.71 6.27 10.67
C SER A 47 -18.12 6.39 9.25
N GLY A 48 -18.95 6.14 8.23
CA GLY A 48 -18.60 6.31 6.83
C GLY A 48 -19.02 7.70 6.33
N MET A 49 -18.05 8.52 5.94
CA MET A 49 -18.29 9.80 5.26
C MET A 49 -18.58 9.57 3.78
N ALA A 50 -19.81 9.14 3.47
CA ALA A 50 -20.36 9.21 2.11
C ALA A 50 -21.15 10.51 1.97
N THR A 51 -20.75 11.39 1.05
CA THR A 51 -21.40 12.69 0.81
C THR A 51 -22.65 12.60 -0.07
N GLY A 52 -22.95 11.43 -0.63
CA GLY A 52 -24.18 11.16 -1.36
C GLY A 52 -25.37 11.01 -0.43
N GLY A 53 -26.34 11.92 -0.52
CA GLY A 53 -27.64 11.76 0.13
C GLY A 53 -28.36 10.51 -0.39
N ALA A 54 -29.12 9.83 0.49
CA ALA A 54 -29.90 8.66 0.09
C ALA A 54 -30.98 9.05 -0.93
N HIS A 55 -30.88 8.52 -2.15
CA HIS A 55 -31.88 8.70 -3.20
C HIS A 55 -32.87 7.53 -3.19
N ALA A 56 -34.16 7.82 -3.32
CA ALA A 56 -35.18 6.79 -3.47
C ALA A 56 -35.03 6.08 -4.84
N PRO A 57 -35.22 4.76 -4.93
CA PRO A 57 -35.07 4.03 -6.18
C PRO A 57 -36.15 4.44 -7.19
N ILE A 58 -35.72 4.91 -8.37
CA ILE A 58 -36.62 5.16 -9.51
C ILE A 58 -37.06 3.81 -10.08
N ARG A 59 -38.36 3.65 -10.33
CA ARG A 59 -38.98 2.40 -10.79
C ARG A 59 -39.64 2.58 -12.15
N ASP A 60 -39.65 1.51 -12.95
CA ASP A 60 -40.35 1.47 -14.24
C ASP A 60 -41.87 1.24 -14.08
N SER A 61 -42.59 1.21 -15.21
CA SER A 61 -44.03 0.94 -15.26
C SER A 61 -44.44 -0.45 -14.75
N LYS A 62 -43.48 -1.34 -14.46
CA LYS A 62 -43.67 -2.65 -13.84
C LYS A 62 -43.08 -2.70 -12.41
N SER A 63 -42.82 -1.55 -11.80
CA SER A 63 -42.21 -1.38 -10.48
C SER A 63 -40.79 -1.93 -10.30
N ARG A 64 -40.06 -2.23 -11.40
CA ARG A 64 -38.68 -2.71 -11.35
C ARG A 64 -37.70 -1.53 -11.18
N PRO A 65 -36.61 -1.65 -10.40
CA PRO A 65 -35.59 -0.59 -10.33
C PRO A 65 -35.02 -0.25 -11.72
N ILE A 66 -35.00 1.03 -12.08
CA ILE A 66 -34.30 1.52 -13.27
C ILE A 66 -32.89 1.92 -12.87
N THR A 67 -31.96 1.01 -13.05
CA THR A 67 -30.52 1.29 -12.99
C THR A 67 -29.83 0.46 -14.06
N ALA A 68 -28.86 1.05 -14.77
CA ALA A 68 -28.14 0.40 -15.87
C ALA A 68 -27.26 -0.81 -15.45
N GLY A 69 -27.28 -1.15 -14.16
CA GLY A 69 -26.75 -2.37 -13.55
C GLY A 69 -27.49 -2.69 -12.24
N GLY A 70 -28.82 -2.59 -12.26
CA GLY A 70 -29.64 -2.51 -11.04
C GLY A 70 -29.70 -3.76 -10.16
N PHE A 71 -29.54 -3.56 -8.85
CA PHE A 71 -29.79 -4.58 -7.83
C PHE A 71 -31.26 -4.98 -7.82
N VAL A 72 -31.51 -6.29 -7.73
CA VAL A 72 -32.86 -6.87 -7.61
C VAL A 72 -33.16 -7.11 -6.12
N ASP A 73 -34.32 -6.64 -5.65
CA ASP A 73 -34.77 -6.87 -4.27
C ASP A 73 -34.79 -8.38 -3.96
N GLY A 74 -33.93 -8.82 -3.03
CA GLY A 74 -33.80 -10.22 -2.63
C GLY A 74 -32.84 -11.08 -3.47
N ALA A 75 -32.15 -10.52 -4.46
CA ALA A 75 -31.06 -11.24 -5.13
C ALA A 75 -29.83 -11.38 -4.21
N PRO A 76 -29.10 -12.51 -4.26
CA PRO A 76 -27.85 -12.65 -3.53
C PRO A 76 -26.81 -11.68 -4.08
N VAL A 77 -26.11 -10.96 -3.20
CA VAL A 77 -24.90 -10.24 -3.56
C VAL A 77 -23.80 -11.27 -3.77
N VAL A 78 -23.40 -11.49 -5.02
CA VAL A 78 -22.34 -12.42 -5.38
C VAL A 78 -21.06 -11.61 -5.64
N PHE A 79 -20.08 -11.76 -4.76
CA PHE A 79 -18.70 -11.40 -5.07
C PHE A 79 -18.04 -12.61 -5.74
N ILE A 80 -17.49 -12.41 -6.93
CA ILE A 80 -16.74 -13.43 -7.68
C ILE A 80 -15.30 -12.94 -7.73
N ASP A 81 -14.37 -13.80 -7.30
CA ASP A 81 -12.96 -13.58 -7.58
C ASP A 81 -12.72 -13.90 -9.06
N ILE A 82 -12.40 -12.86 -9.84
CA ILE A 82 -12.03 -12.95 -11.26
C ILE A 82 -10.58 -12.53 -11.49
N THR A 83 -9.74 -12.51 -10.44
CA THR A 83 -8.38 -11.93 -10.50
C THR A 83 -7.52 -12.60 -11.58
N LYS A 84 -7.72 -13.89 -11.80
CA LYS A 84 -7.00 -14.68 -12.81
C LYS A 84 -7.58 -14.49 -14.21
N GLU A 85 -8.90 -14.50 -14.32
CA GLU A 85 -9.65 -14.27 -15.55
C GLU A 85 -9.37 -12.87 -16.12
N ALA A 86 -9.23 -11.87 -15.25
CA ALA A 86 -8.85 -10.50 -15.58
C ALA A 86 -7.33 -10.33 -15.82
N GLY A 87 -6.49 -11.34 -15.63
CA GLY A 87 -5.03 -11.26 -15.87
C GLY A 87 -4.23 -10.49 -14.80
N LEU A 88 -4.82 -10.22 -13.63
CA LEU A 88 -4.22 -9.46 -12.52
C LEU A 88 -3.50 -10.34 -11.48
N ASP A 89 -3.59 -11.67 -11.61
CA ASP A 89 -3.05 -12.67 -10.67
C ASP A 89 -1.52 -12.62 -10.47
N LYS A 90 -0.79 -11.99 -11.40
CA LYS A 90 0.65 -11.74 -11.29
C LYS A 90 1.04 -10.77 -10.18
N PHE A 91 0.12 -9.90 -9.74
CA PHE A 91 0.41 -8.92 -8.70
C PHE A 91 0.20 -9.50 -7.30
N HIS A 92 1.26 -9.48 -6.50
CA HIS A 92 1.20 -9.80 -5.08
C HIS A 92 1.80 -8.65 -4.28
N HIS A 93 0.95 -7.96 -3.49
CA HIS A 93 1.41 -6.91 -2.58
C HIS A 93 2.22 -7.51 -1.42
N ARG A 94 3.38 -6.91 -1.15
CA ARG A 94 4.23 -7.28 0.00
C ARG A 94 4.92 -6.04 0.56
N SER A 95 4.41 -5.54 1.68
CA SER A 95 5.05 -4.52 2.51
C SER A 95 5.47 -5.16 3.84
N GLY A 96 6.76 -5.07 4.17
CA GLY A 96 7.33 -5.60 5.41
C GLY A 96 7.36 -7.13 5.55
N GLY A 97 7.70 -7.60 6.75
CA GLY A 97 7.59 -9.01 7.16
C GLY A 97 6.17 -9.42 7.56
N SER A 98 5.97 -10.69 7.91
CA SER A 98 4.73 -11.16 8.54
C SER A 98 4.48 -10.46 9.88
N GLU A 99 5.53 -10.32 10.68
CA GLU A 99 5.48 -9.77 12.05
C GLU A 99 5.32 -8.25 12.12
N LYS A 100 5.37 -7.54 10.98
CA LYS A 100 5.23 -6.08 10.88
C LYS A 100 6.08 -5.32 11.92
N SER A 101 7.36 -5.66 12.01
CA SER A 101 8.24 -5.28 13.13
C SER A 101 8.73 -3.82 13.10
N THR A 102 8.41 -3.05 12.06
CA THR A 102 8.75 -1.63 11.93
C THR A 102 7.56 -0.80 11.48
N ILE A 103 7.58 0.52 11.71
CA ILE A 103 6.49 1.40 11.28
C ILE A 103 6.31 1.45 9.75
N ILE A 104 7.36 1.21 8.97
CA ILE A 104 7.29 1.20 7.50
C ILE A 104 6.74 -0.12 6.94
N ASP A 105 6.70 -1.20 7.75
CA ASP A 105 6.10 -2.49 7.37
C ASP A 105 4.57 -2.43 7.27
N ALA A 106 3.92 -1.57 8.06
CA ALA A 106 2.47 -1.58 8.27
C ALA A 106 1.62 -0.92 7.16
N PRO A 107 2.03 0.20 6.53
CA PRO A 107 1.24 0.83 5.49
C PRO A 107 1.18 -0.01 4.22
N GLY A 108 0.02 0.05 3.55
CA GLY A 108 -0.16 -0.44 2.19
C GLY A 108 0.49 0.47 1.15
N SER A 109 0.28 0.13 -0.12
CA SER A 109 0.77 0.89 -1.27
C SER A 109 -0.39 1.43 -2.10
N GLY A 110 -0.15 2.51 -2.83
CA GLY A 110 -1.15 3.16 -3.68
C GLY A 110 -1.46 2.44 -5.00
N VAL A 111 -2.56 2.86 -5.62
CA VAL A 111 -2.94 2.52 -6.98
C VAL A 111 -3.20 3.81 -7.75
N ALA A 112 -2.83 3.84 -9.03
CA ALA A 112 -3.23 4.86 -9.97
C ALA A 112 -4.05 4.22 -11.11
N LEU A 113 -5.08 4.94 -11.54
CA LEU A 113 -5.80 4.68 -12.77
C LEU A 113 -5.46 5.83 -13.73
N LEU A 114 -5.05 5.49 -14.95
CA LEU A 114 -4.62 6.42 -15.97
C LEU A 114 -4.78 5.80 -17.36
N ASP A 115 -4.97 6.63 -18.37
CA ASP A 115 -4.94 6.26 -19.78
C ASP A 115 -3.52 6.54 -20.29
N TYR A 116 -2.59 5.57 -20.20
CA TYR A 116 -1.16 5.87 -20.42
C TYR A 116 -0.76 5.87 -21.90
N ASP A 117 -1.53 5.22 -22.77
CA ASP A 117 -1.30 5.15 -24.22
C ASP A 117 -2.35 5.91 -25.07
N ASN A 118 -3.25 6.66 -24.41
CA ASN A 118 -4.25 7.56 -25.02
C ASN A 118 -5.25 6.81 -25.91
N ASP A 119 -5.72 5.65 -25.43
CA ASP A 119 -6.69 4.80 -26.11
C ASP A 119 -8.14 5.05 -25.66
N GLY A 120 -8.33 5.89 -24.64
CA GLY A 120 -9.61 6.28 -24.06
C GLY A 120 -10.06 5.44 -22.86
N TRP A 121 -9.26 4.49 -22.40
CA TRP A 121 -9.57 3.61 -21.27
C TRP A 121 -8.58 3.76 -20.13
N LEU A 122 -9.03 3.40 -18.92
CA LEU A 122 -8.16 3.43 -17.74
C LEU A 122 -7.42 2.10 -17.59
N ASP A 123 -6.10 2.20 -17.63
CA ASP A 123 -5.13 1.19 -17.21
C ASP A 123 -4.88 1.27 -15.70
N ILE A 124 -4.15 0.28 -15.17
CA ILE A 124 -3.91 0.14 -13.73
C ILE A 124 -2.41 0.14 -13.43
N TYR A 125 -1.94 1.11 -12.65
CA TYR A 125 -0.60 1.09 -12.04
C TYR A 125 -0.69 0.79 -10.54
N LEU A 126 -0.26 -0.41 -10.15
CA LEU A 126 -0.24 -0.87 -8.76
C LEU A 126 1.17 -0.71 -8.18
N LEU A 127 1.29 0.11 -7.13
CA LEU A 127 2.51 0.17 -6.34
C LEU A 127 2.64 -1.06 -5.45
N ASN A 128 3.89 -1.41 -5.13
CA ASN A 128 4.19 -2.48 -4.19
C ASN A 128 5.09 -1.96 -3.07
N GLY A 129 5.01 -2.62 -1.93
CA GLY A 129 5.91 -2.36 -0.81
C GLY A 129 7.32 -2.89 -1.08
N SER A 130 8.13 -2.93 -0.03
CA SER A 130 9.40 -3.63 -0.01
C SER A 130 9.57 -4.30 1.35
N THR A 131 10.76 -4.82 1.62
CA THR A 131 11.09 -5.47 2.89
C THR A 131 12.50 -5.08 3.33
N VAL A 132 12.79 -5.15 4.64
CA VAL A 132 14.12 -4.85 5.17
C VAL A 132 15.25 -5.68 4.52
N PRO A 133 15.07 -6.97 4.17
CA PRO A 133 16.05 -7.70 3.34
C PRO A 133 16.19 -7.15 1.91
N SER A 134 15.10 -6.74 1.25
CA SER A 134 15.12 -6.20 -0.12
C SER A 134 15.87 -4.86 -0.21
N ILE A 135 15.61 -3.91 0.70
CA ILE A 135 16.39 -2.65 0.77
C ILE A 135 17.87 -2.90 1.12
N LYS A 136 18.21 -4.04 1.76
CA LYS A 136 19.60 -4.43 2.05
C LYS A 136 20.28 -5.24 0.92
N GLY A 137 19.61 -5.44 -0.22
CA GLY A 137 20.15 -6.21 -1.34
C GLY A 137 20.15 -7.74 -1.13
N GLN A 138 19.43 -8.24 -0.11
CA GLN A 138 19.50 -9.64 0.36
C GLN A 138 18.47 -10.56 -0.30
N GLU A 139 17.35 -10.03 -0.78
CA GLU A 139 16.34 -10.78 -1.54
C GLU A 139 15.81 -9.93 -2.71
N ARG A 140 15.20 -10.57 -3.71
CA ARG A 140 14.58 -9.85 -4.84
C ARG A 140 13.42 -9.00 -4.32
N PRO A 141 13.38 -7.69 -4.61
CA PRO A 141 12.31 -6.83 -4.15
C PRO A 141 10.97 -7.18 -4.79
N PRO A 142 9.85 -6.99 -4.08
CA PRO A 142 8.56 -6.77 -4.72
C PRO A 142 8.66 -5.59 -5.70
N ARG A 143 7.88 -5.62 -6.79
CA ARG A 143 7.86 -4.53 -7.79
C ARG A 143 6.44 -4.01 -8.00
N ALA A 144 6.35 -2.72 -8.34
CA ALA A 144 5.15 -2.14 -8.92
C ALA A 144 4.86 -2.80 -10.29
N MET A 145 3.61 -2.68 -10.73
CA MET A 145 3.13 -3.26 -11.99
C MET A 145 2.21 -2.29 -12.73
N LEU A 146 2.47 -2.10 -14.03
CA LEU A 146 1.55 -1.44 -14.96
C LEU A 146 0.82 -2.53 -15.76
N PHE A 147 -0.50 -2.43 -15.78
CA PHE A 147 -1.41 -3.35 -16.44
C PHE A 147 -2.22 -2.60 -17.48
N HIS A 148 -1.98 -2.90 -18.76
CA HIS A 148 -2.78 -2.35 -19.86
C HIS A 148 -4.14 -3.04 -19.96
N ASN A 149 -5.19 -2.29 -20.22
CA ASN A 149 -6.58 -2.72 -20.31
C ASN A 149 -6.97 -3.10 -21.76
N TYR A 150 -7.43 -4.33 -22.00
CA TYR A 150 -7.85 -4.77 -23.34
C TYR A 150 -9.33 -4.47 -23.70
N HIS A 151 -10.00 -3.63 -22.89
CA HIS A 151 -11.38 -3.15 -23.08
C HIS A 151 -12.47 -4.24 -23.00
N ASP A 152 -12.08 -5.49 -22.73
CA ASP A 152 -12.94 -6.66 -22.56
C ASP A 152 -13.07 -7.14 -21.10
N GLY A 153 -12.47 -6.39 -20.17
CA GLY A 153 -12.36 -6.73 -18.75
C GLY A 153 -11.08 -7.51 -18.40
N THR A 154 -10.21 -7.78 -19.36
CA THR A 154 -8.89 -8.38 -19.13
C THR A 154 -7.77 -7.33 -19.18
N PHE A 155 -6.67 -7.66 -18.50
CA PHE A 155 -5.49 -6.82 -18.38
C PHE A 155 -4.22 -7.61 -18.70
N THR A 156 -3.14 -6.91 -19.05
CA THR A 156 -1.81 -7.52 -19.19
C THR A 156 -0.69 -6.65 -18.62
N ASP A 157 0.18 -7.31 -17.84
CA ASP A 157 1.42 -6.73 -17.33
C ASP A 157 2.32 -6.25 -18.48
N VAL A 158 2.41 -4.93 -18.63
CA VAL A 158 3.29 -4.24 -19.57
C VAL A 158 4.49 -3.57 -18.89
N THR A 159 4.69 -3.79 -17.58
CA THR A 159 5.68 -3.06 -16.75
C THR A 159 7.08 -2.99 -17.35
N ASP A 160 7.60 -4.12 -17.83
CA ASP A 160 8.96 -4.21 -18.40
C ASP A 160 9.02 -3.58 -19.81
N LYS A 161 7.93 -3.62 -20.58
CA LYS A 161 7.80 -2.94 -21.89
C LYS A 161 7.73 -1.42 -21.72
N ALA A 162 6.94 -0.97 -20.74
CA ALA A 162 6.66 0.44 -20.48
C ALA A 162 7.78 1.16 -19.69
N GLY A 163 8.86 0.50 -19.29
CA GLY A 163 9.99 1.14 -18.60
C GLY A 163 9.76 1.51 -17.12
N VAL A 164 8.53 1.39 -16.60
CA VAL A 164 8.19 1.67 -15.18
C VAL A 164 8.62 0.58 -14.19
N ALA A 165 9.32 -0.45 -14.68
CA ALA A 165 9.90 -1.49 -13.86
C ALA A 165 11.02 -0.96 -12.93
N ASN A 166 11.31 -1.74 -11.89
CA ASN A 166 12.57 -1.59 -11.17
C ASN A 166 13.72 -2.03 -12.07
N GLU A 167 14.81 -1.25 -12.10
CA GLU A 167 16.03 -1.63 -12.81
C GLU A 167 16.40 -3.09 -12.52
N ARG A 168 16.91 -3.78 -13.55
CA ARG A 168 17.07 -5.23 -13.54
C ARG A 168 17.80 -5.71 -12.27
N TRP A 169 17.02 -6.31 -11.37
CA TRP A 169 17.47 -6.70 -10.03
C TRP A 169 18.82 -7.43 -10.08
N LYS A 170 19.75 -6.97 -9.22
CA LYS A 170 21.08 -7.55 -9.04
C LYS A 170 21.30 -7.80 -7.55
N ALA A 171 21.62 -9.04 -7.20
CA ALA A 171 21.89 -9.43 -5.82
C ALA A 171 23.02 -8.55 -5.22
N GLY A 172 22.82 -8.10 -3.98
CA GLY A 172 23.72 -7.17 -3.29
C GLY A 172 23.53 -5.68 -3.65
N VAL A 173 22.61 -5.32 -4.56
CA VAL A 173 22.22 -3.93 -4.82
C VAL A 173 20.96 -3.60 -4.03
N ALA A 174 20.95 -2.50 -3.29
CA ALA A 174 19.78 -2.04 -2.53
C ALA A 174 18.64 -1.62 -3.47
N ASN A 175 17.39 -2.01 -3.17
CA ASN A 175 16.21 -1.43 -3.84
C ASN A 175 15.56 -0.33 -2.99
N GLU A 176 15.82 0.93 -3.34
CA GLU A 176 15.25 2.14 -2.71
C GLU A 176 13.79 2.45 -3.12
N ARG A 177 13.06 1.50 -3.72
CA ARG A 177 11.69 1.68 -4.22
C ARG A 177 10.70 0.86 -3.39
N TRP A 178 10.40 1.33 -2.18
CA TRP A 178 9.29 0.85 -1.35
C TRP A 178 8.12 1.82 -1.51
N GLY A 179 7.13 1.48 -2.34
CA GLY A 179 6.06 2.41 -2.72
C GLY A 179 4.96 2.55 -1.68
N PHE A 180 4.57 3.79 -1.37
CA PHE A 180 3.46 4.12 -0.47
C PHE A 180 2.31 4.81 -1.19
N GLY A 181 2.59 5.81 -2.02
CA GLY A 181 1.57 6.59 -2.72
C GLY A 181 1.98 6.94 -4.14
N VAL A 182 0.99 7.06 -5.03
CA VAL A 182 1.16 7.47 -6.42
C VAL A 182 0.18 8.59 -6.74
N ALA A 183 0.57 9.52 -7.59
CA ALA A 183 -0.30 10.52 -8.19
C ALA A 183 0.04 10.67 -9.67
N VAL A 184 -0.98 10.93 -10.48
CA VAL A 184 -0.90 11.10 -11.94
C VAL A 184 -1.25 12.54 -12.29
N ALA A 185 -0.45 13.14 -13.16
CA ALA A 185 -0.72 14.42 -13.81
C ALA A 185 0.20 14.57 -15.02
N ASP A 186 -0.16 15.47 -15.91
CA ASP A 186 0.71 16.03 -16.96
C ASP A 186 1.62 17.09 -16.30
N TYR A 187 2.89 16.77 -16.03
CA TYR A 187 3.77 17.65 -15.22
C TYR A 187 4.52 18.69 -16.05
N ASP A 188 4.71 18.46 -17.36
CA ASP A 188 5.38 19.38 -18.28
C ASP A 188 4.44 20.02 -19.34
N ASN A 189 3.13 19.76 -19.22
CA ASN A 189 2.04 20.32 -20.03
C ASN A 189 2.13 19.89 -21.50
N ASP A 190 2.40 18.60 -21.74
CA ASP A 190 2.49 18.00 -23.07
C ASP A 190 1.20 17.27 -23.53
N GLY A 191 0.23 17.11 -22.62
CA GLY A 191 -1.06 16.47 -22.85
C GLY A 191 -1.14 15.00 -22.43
N TRP A 192 -0.07 14.40 -21.90
CA TRP A 192 -0.02 12.99 -21.50
C TRP A 192 0.11 12.81 -19.98
N PRO A 193 -0.41 11.71 -19.41
CA PRO A 193 -0.31 11.47 -17.97
C PRO A 193 1.04 10.87 -17.58
N ASP A 194 1.77 11.60 -16.74
CA ASP A 194 2.99 11.15 -16.06
C ASP A 194 2.68 10.56 -14.68
N ILE A 195 3.63 9.80 -14.12
CA ILE A 195 3.45 9.09 -12.84
C ILE A 195 4.48 9.54 -11.80
N TYR A 196 4.03 10.14 -10.70
CA TYR A 196 4.88 10.42 -9.53
C TYR A 196 4.65 9.39 -8.42
N VAL A 197 5.74 8.83 -7.89
CA VAL A 197 5.72 7.78 -6.85
C VAL A 197 6.46 8.24 -5.60
N ALA A 198 5.72 8.27 -4.49
CA ALA A 198 6.22 8.46 -3.14
C ALA A 198 6.72 7.13 -2.55
N ASN A 199 7.99 7.10 -2.14
CA ASN A 199 8.68 5.92 -1.61
C ASN A 199 9.18 6.12 -0.17
N TYR A 200 9.49 5.00 0.49
CA TYR A 200 10.61 4.96 1.44
C TYR A 200 11.90 4.66 0.65
N GLY A 201 12.82 5.62 0.64
CA GLY A 201 13.92 5.71 -0.33
C GLY A 201 13.75 6.90 -1.28
N LYS A 202 14.27 6.82 -2.51
CA LYS A 202 14.11 7.89 -3.52
C LYS A 202 12.74 7.86 -4.16
N ASN A 203 12.03 8.99 -4.14
CA ASN A 203 10.83 9.19 -4.97
C ASN A 203 11.16 9.09 -6.47
N ARG A 204 10.14 8.81 -7.30
CA ARG A 204 10.27 8.62 -8.76
C ARG A 204 9.27 9.50 -9.50
N LEU A 205 9.64 9.95 -10.69
CA LEU A 205 8.80 10.70 -11.62
C LEU A 205 9.05 10.08 -13.00
N TYR A 206 8.05 9.37 -13.49
CA TYR A 206 8.05 8.71 -14.79
C TYR A 206 7.37 9.63 -15.79
N HIS A 207 8.16 10.26 -16.66
CA HIS A 207 7.67 11.03 -17.79
C HIS A 207 7.17 10.09 -18.90
N ASN A 208 6.00 10.35 -19.46
CA ASN A 208 5.42 9.57 -20.54
C ASN A 208 6.08 9.93 -21.89
N ASN A 209 6.62 8.96 -22.62
CA ASN A 209 7.32 9.20 -23.88
C ASN A 209 6.38 9.20 -25.12
N HIS A 210 5.06 9.12 -24.92
CA HIS A 210 3.99 9.12 -25.95
C HIS A 210 3.99 7.89 -26.89
N ASP A 211 4.74 6.85 -26.54
CA ASP A 211 4.86 5.59 -27.28
C ASP A 211 4.47 4.35 -26.43
N GLY A 212 3.80 4.58 -25.31
CA GLY A 212 3.47 3.57 -24.31
C GLY A 212 4.68 3.17 -23.43
N THR A 213 5.73 4.00 -23.39
CA THR A 213 6.88 3.84 -22.48
C THR A 213 7.10 5.08 -21.64
N PHE A 214 7.85 4.93 -20.55
CA PHE A 214 8.16 5.98 -19.60
C PHE A 214 9.66 6.11 -19.35
N THR A 215 10.10 7.34 -19.05
CA THR A 215 11.46 7.67 -18.61
C THR A 215 11.46 8.15 -17.17
N ASP A 216 12.26 7.55 -16.28
CA ASP A 216 12.46 8.06 -14.91
C ASP A 216 13.31 9.33 -14.92
N VAL A 217 12.66 10.49 -14.81
CA VAL A 217 13.28 11.82 -14.85
C VAL A 217 13.47 12.43 -13.46
N ALA A 218 13.21 11.68 -12.39
CA ALA A 218 13.17 12.22 -11.02
C ALA A 218 14.44 12.96 -10.59
N GLU A 219 15.62 12.46 -10.99
CA GLU A 219 16.90 13.11 -10.69
C GLU A 219 17.11 14.40 -11.50
N LYS A 220 16.71 14.40 -12.78
CA LYS A 220 16.74 15.60 -13.64
C LYS A 220 15.78 16.69 -13.15
N ALA A 221 14.60 16.29 -12.65
CA ALA A 221 13.58 17.18 -12.10
C ALA A 221 13.87 17.62 -10.65
N GLY A 222 14.85 17.02 -9.96
CA GLY A 222 15.21 17.38 -8.58
C GLY A 222 14.23 16.92 -7.51
N VAL A 223 13.38 15.93 -7.82
CA VAL A 223 12.23 15.52 -6.98
C VAL A 223 12.43 14.16 -6.27
N THR A 224 13.66 13.65 -6.20
CA THR A 224 14.02 12.33 -5.62
C THR A 224 14.00 12.24 -4.09
N LEU A 225 13.46 13.24 -3.39
CA LEU A 225 13.40 13.37 -1.92
C LEU A 225 13.54 12.04 -1.16
N GLY A 226 14.68 11.88 -0.50
CA GLY A 226 14.98 10.68 0.30
C GLY A 226 14.31 10.71 1.67
N GLY A 227 14.11 9.53 2.26
CA GLY A 227 13.46 9.36 3.56
C GLY A 227 12.17 8.57 3.40
N TRP A 228 11.08 9.04 4.01
CA TRP A 228 9.76 8.43 3.90
C TRP A 228 8.75 9.44 3.34
N SER A 229 8.30 9.21 2.10
CA SER A 229 7.17 9.91 1.50
C SER A 229 5.95 8.97 1.48
N THR A 230 4.80 9.44 1.97
CA THR A 230 3.58 8.60 2.12
C THR A 230 2.55 8.79 1.01
N GLY A 231 2.40 10.00 0.48
CA GLY A 231 1.40 10.33 -0.53
C GLY A 231 1.76 11.62 -1.27
N PRO A 232 1.80 11.61 -2.62
CA PRO A 232 1.95 12.81 -3.43
C PRO A 232 0.59 13.38 -3.85
N THR A 233 0.55 14.67 -4.21
CA THR A 233 -0.63 15.34 -4.78
C THR A 233 -0.16 16.33 -5.85
N TRP A 234 -1.01 16.60 -6.83
CA TRP A 234 -0.82 17.67 -7.83
C TRP A 234 -1.89 18.75 -7.64
N GLY A 235 -1.59 20.00 -8.03
CA GLY A 235 -2.48 21.17 -7.92
C GLY A 235 -1.80 22.48 -8.29
#